data_AF-A0A497I159-F1
#
_entry.id   AF-A0A497I159-F1
#
_cell.length_a   1.000
_cell.length_b   1.000
_cell.length_c   1.000
_cell.angle_alpha   90.00
_cell.angle_beta   90.00
_cell.angle_gamma   90.00
#
_symmetry.space_group_name_H-M   'P 1'
#
loop_
_entity.id
_entity.type
_entity.pdbx_description
1 polymer ?
#
loop_
_entity_poly.entity_id
_entity_poly.type
_entity_poly.pdbx_seq_one_letter_code
_entity_poly.pdbx_strand_id
1 'polypeptide(L)'
;MYYEEKPKGDIKPYIGKELHCKTWDAEAALRMLMNNLSPDVALEPNELIVYGGSGRAARNWREYNRIVRALKNLDPDETLCVQSGKPVYIAKTHEEAPRVIIANSNIVPKWSTQENFNKYDEMGLIMYGQMTAGSWIYIGTQGIQQGTYETYAAAAKKFGSMKGKLVLTAGMGNMSGAQPLAATMNEGVIIDVEVIEERIKKRIEQKSCDKMTHSIDEAINWALEAKKKGVPLSIGLVGNAA
;
A
#
# COMPACT_ATOMS: atom_id res chain seq x y z
N MET A 1 -0.14 -2.26 21.26
CA MET A 1 0.23 -1.17 20.34
C MET A 1 0.87 0.05 21.00
N TYR A 2 0.88 0.19 22.34
CA TYR A 2 1.46 1.35 23.07
C TYR A 2 0.87 2.69 22.62
N TYR A 3 -0.47 2.79 22.58
CA TYR A 3 -1.16 3.97 22.05
C TYR A 3 -0.86 5.26 22.83
N GLU A 4 -0.48 5.14 24.10
CA GLU A 4 0.01 6.23 24.92
C GLU A 4 1.30 6.87 24.39
N GLU A 5 2.09 6.14 23.60
CA GLU A 5 3.29 6.64 22.94
C GLU A 5 3.03 7.18 21.52
N LYS A 6 1.79 7.11 21.03
CA LYS A 6 1.46 7.60 19.69
C LYS A 6 1.70 9.12 19.58
N PRO A 7 2.39 9.61 18.53
CA PRO A 7 2.51 11.04 18.26
C PRO A 7 1.14 11.73 18.18
N LYS A 8 1.04 12.95 18.69
CA LYS A 8 -0.18 13.76 18.56
C LYS A 8 -0.31 14.30 17.13
N GLY A 9 -1.49 14.16 16.55
CA GLY A 9 -1.80 14.62 15.20
C GLY A 9 -1.38 13.64 14.11
N ASP A 10 -1.59 14.06 12.86
CA ASP A 10 -1.26 13.26 11.69
C ASP A 10 0.25 13.21 11.45
N ILE A 11 0.73 12.03 11.04
CA ILE A 11 2.12 11.86 10.62
C ILE A 11 2.21 12.24 9.16
N LYS A 12 3.03 13.23 8.83
CA LYS A 12 3.29 13.65 7.45
C LYS A 12 4.79 13.77 7.22
N PRO A 13 5.31 13.41 6.05
CA PRO A 13 6.73 13.54 5.77
C PRO A 13 7.16 15.01 5.84
N TYR A 14 8.37 15.27 6.35
CA TYR A 14 8.98 16.58 6.24
C TYR A 14 9.18 16.96 4.77
N ILE A 15 8.98 18.23 4.45
CA ILE A 15 9.12 18.79 3.10
C ILE A 15 10.23 19.83 3.06
N GLY A 16 10.71 20.17 1.86
CA GLY A 16 11.77 21.16 1.67
C GLY A 16 13.17 20.64 2.00
N LYS A 17 14.11 21.57 2.16
CA LYS A 17 15.56 21.30 2.21
C LYS A 17 16.13 21.17 3.63
N GLU A 18 15.33 21.45 4.66
CA GLU A 18 15.77 21.38 6.05
C GLU A 18 15.97 19.92 6.47
N LEU A 19 17.11 19.61 7.10
CA LEU A 19 17.46 18.29 7.61
C LEU A 19 17.07 18.16 9.08
N HIS A 20 16.48 17.01 9.42
CA HIS A 20 16.17 16.59 10.80
C HIS A 20 17.05 15.41 11.26
N CYS A 21 17.73 14.76 10.32
CA CYS A 21 18.77 13.77 10.52
C CYS A 21 20.17 14.33 10.21
N LYS A 22 21.22 13.62 10.64
CA LYS A 22 22.63 14.00 10.37
C LYS A 22 23.02 13.90 8.89
N THR A 23 22.33 13.05 8.11
CA THR A 23 22.60 12.82 6.68
C THR A 23 21.31 12.79 5.87
N TRP A 24 21.41 13.03 4.56
CA TRP A 24 20.28 12.92 3.63
C TRP A 24 19.76 11.50 3.50
N ASP A 25 20.61 10.48 3.60
CA ASP A 25 20.18 9.08 3.53
C ASP A 25 19.28 8.70 4.72
N ALA A 26 19.67 9.11 5.93
CA ALA A 26 18.85 8.90 7.12
C ALA A 26 17.58 9.77 7.10
N GLU A 27 17.67 11.01 6.60
CA GLU A 27 16.50 11.88 6.38
C GLU A 27 15.52 11.25 5.39
N ALA A 28 16.01 10.69 4.29
CA ALA A 28 15.20 10.03 3.28
C ALA A 28 14.44 8.84 3.90
N ALA A 29 15.14 7.97 4.65
CA ALA A 29 14.50 6.86 5.36
C ALA A 29 13.42 7.36 6.35
N LEU A 30 13.69 8.45 7.08
CA LEU A 30 12.73 9.04 8.02
C LEU A 30 11.49 9.57 7.29
N ARG A 31 11.68 10.38 6.24
CA ARG A 31 10.58 10.94 5.44
C ARG A 31 9.75 9.84 4.81
N MET A 32 10.38 8.78 4.29
CA MET A 32 9.68 7.67 3.69
C MET A 32 8.89 6.83 4.70
N LEU A 33 9.43 6.62 5.90
CA LEU A 33 8.67 6.03 7.02
C LEU A 33 7.43 6.86 7.35
N MET A 34 7.58 8.19 7.43
CA MET A 34 6.45 9.10 7.70
C MET A 34 5.45 9.12 6.55
N ASN A 35 5.91 9.07 5.29
CA ASN A 35 5.04 8.99 4.12
C ASN A 35 4.16 7.73 4.14
N ASN A 36 4.73 6.58 4.52
CA ASN A 36 3.98 5.34 4.69
C ASN A 36 2.85 5.45 5.73
N LEU A 37 2.90 6.41 6.64
CA LEU A 37 1.90 6.66 7.68
C LEU A 37 1.09 7.94 7.44
N SER A 38 1.27 8.59 6.28
CA SER A 38 0.44 9.74 5.91
C SER A 38 -1.02 9.32 5.75
N PRO A 39 -2.00 10.08 6.29
CA PRO A 39 -3.43 9.82 6.04
C PRO A 39 -3.80 9.81 4.56
N ASP A 40 -3.03 10.51 3.73
CA ASP A 40 -3.22 10.56 2.28
C ASP A 40 -2.75 9.26 1.58
N VAL A 41 -1.98 8.42 2.27
CA VAL A 41 -1.28 7.25 1.72
C VAL A 41 -1.72 5.94 2.39
N ALA A 42 -1.66 5.88 3.72
CA ALA A 42 -1.91 4.68 4.52
C ALA A 42 -3.40 4.29 4.55
N LEU A 43 -3.68 3.01 4.77
CA LEU A 43 -5.04 2.50 4.96
C LEU A 43 -5.60 2.91 6.33
N GLU A 44 -4.86 2.62 7.40
CA GLU A 44 -5.23 2.93 8.78
C GLU A 44 -3.97 3.40 9.54
N PRO A 45 -3.55 4.67 9.34
CA PRO A 45 -2.30 5.18 9.89
C PRO A 45 -2.26 5.16 11.42
N ASN A 46 -3.42 5.26 12.07
CA ASN A 46 -3.56 5.20 13.53
C ASN A 46 -3.17 3.83 14.12
N GLU A 47 -3.22 2.78 13.30
CA GLU A 47 -2.84 1.41 13.64
C GLU A 47 -1.51 0.99 13.00
N LEU A 48 -0.78 1.96 12.43
CA LEU A 48 0.45 1.78 11.66
C LEU A 48 0.26 0.99 10.35
N ILE A 49 -0.98 0.69 9.96
CA ILE A 49 -1.31 -0.14 8.80
C ILE A 49 -1.28 0.69 7.52
N VAL A 50 -0.40 0.29 6.60
CA VAL A 50 -0.19 0.95 5.32
C VAL A 50 -1.11 0.37 4.24
N TYR A 51 -1.06 -0.95 4.02
CA TYR A 51 -1.93 -1.65 3.06
C TYR A 51 -1.89 -3.17 3.26
N GLY A 52 -2.69 -3.91 2.47
CA GLY A 52 -2.61 -5.37 2.37
C GLY A 52 -3.13 -6.09 3.63
N GLY A 53 -4.21 -5.58 4.22
CA GLY A 53 -4.77 -6.09 5.47
C GLY A 53 -4.03 -5.52 6.66
N SER A 54 -3.03 -6.23 7.18
CA SER A 54 -2.28 -5.87 8.39
C SER A 54 -0.84 -5.43 8.14
N GLY A 55 -0.48 -5.06 6.90
CA GLY A 55 0.87 -4.62 6.55
C GLY A 55 1.22 -3.30 7.24
N ARG A 56 2.14 -3.33 8.21
CA ARG A 56 2.49 -2.16 9.04
C ARG A 56 3.86 -1.57 8.72
N ALA A 57 4.04 -0.28 9.02
CA ALA A 57 5.31 0.44 8.85
C ALA A 57 6.30 0.24 10.02
N ALA A 58 5.77 0.07 11.23
CA ALA A 58 6.52 -0.22 12.46
C ALA A 58 5.68 -1.15 13.34
N ARG A 59 6.34 -1.89 14.26
CA ARG A 59 5.68 -2.95 15.03
C ARG A 59 4.56 -2.42 15.93
N ASN A 60 4.82 -1.29 16.57
CA ASN A 60 3.93 -0.58 17.46
C ASN A 60 4.46 0.85 17.67
N TRP A 61 3.71 1.71 18.36
CA TRP A 61 4.05 3.13 18.49
C TRP A 61 5.34 3.39 19.27
N ARG A 62 5.64 2.58 20.28
CA ARG A 62 6.93 2.61 20.98
C ARG A 62 8.09 2.37 20.01
N GLU A 63 7.99 1.34 19.18
CA GLU A 63 9.07 1.02 18.23
C GLU A 63 9.16 2.05 17.09
N TYR A 64 8.04 2.62 16.64
CA TYR A 64 8.05 3.76 15.72
C TYR A 64 8.88 4.93 16.27
N ASN A 65 8.62 5.35 17.51
CA ASN A 65 9.35 6.45 18.13
C ASN A 65 10.84 6.15 18.29
N ARG A 66 11.19 4.89 18.59
CA ARG A 66 12.59 4.45 18.67
C ARG A 66 13.26 4.46 17.30
N ILE A 67 12.58 4.10 16.22
CA ILE A 67 13.10 4.19 14.84
C ILE A 67 13.34 5.65 14.48
N VAL A 68 12.36 6.53 14.71
CA VAL A 68 12.51 7.97 14.43
C VAL A 68 13.69 8.56 15.18
N ARG A 69 13.84 8.24 16.47
CA ARG A 69 14.97 8.71 17.29
C ARG A 69 16.30 8.15 16.78
N ALA A 70 16.36 6.88 16.41
CA ALA A 70 17.56 6.26 15.87
C ALA A 70 17.99 6.95 14.56
N LEU A 71 17.06 7.11 13.60
CA LEU A 71 17.35 7.77 12.32
C LEU A 71 17.83 9.22 12.48
N LYS A 72 17.24 9.99 13.41
CA LYS A 72 17.68 11.37 13.67
C LYS A 72 19.12 11.46 14.19
N ASN A 73 19.60 10.43 14.89
CA ASN A 73 20.91 10.42 15.54
C ASN A 73 21.96 9.54 14.83
N LEU A 74 21.57 8.81 13.78
CA LEU A 74 22.43 7.86 13.06
C LEU A 74 23.61 8.58 12.38
N ASP A 75 24.83 8.15 12.68
CA ASP A 75 26.04 8.72 12.06
C ASP A 75 26.24 8.23 10.61
N PRO A 76 27.03 8.96 9.78
CA PRO A 76 27.20 8.64 8.36
C PRO A 76 27.77 7.25 8.08
N ASP A 77 28.50 6.65 9.02
CA ASP A 77 29.13 5.34 8.92
C ASP A 77 28.48 4.31 9.86
N GLU A 78 27.20 4.52 10.17
CA GLU A 78 26.38 3.60 10.95
C GLU A 78 25.22 3.04 10.14
N THR A 79 24.75 1.85 10.55
CA THR A 79 23.60 1.16 9.97
C THR A 79 22.60 0.78 11.07
N LEU A 80 21.36 1.25 10.94
CA LEU A 80 20.24 0.86 11.79
C LEU A 80 19.69 -0.51 11.34
N CYS A 81 19.68 -1.49 12.25
CA CYS A 81 19.09 -2.79 12.00
C CYS A 81 17.65 -2.85 12.56
N VAL A 82 16.68 -3.11 11.69
CA VAL A 82 15.25 -3.23 12.02
C VAL A 82 14.79 -4.68 11.81
N GLN A 83 14.33 -5.31 12.88
CA GLN A 83 13.77 -6.65 12.85
C GLN A 83 12.26 -6.56 13.04
N SER A 84 11.46 -6.99 12.06
CA SER A 84 9.98 -6.95 12.10
C SER A 84 9.44 -5.65 12.72
N GLY A 85 9.80 -4.52 12.13
CA GLY A 85 9.37 -3.19 12.58
C GLY A 85 9.88 -2.72 13.94
N LYS A 86 10.93 -3.35 14.50
CA LYS A 86 11.59 -2.98 15.76
C LYS A 86 13.06 -2.61 15.53
N PRO A 87 13.54 -1.45 15.98
CA PRO A 87 14.96 -1.10 15.93
C PRO A 87 15.71 -1.89 17.01
N VAL A 88 16.58 -2.81 16.59
CA VAL A 88 17.25 -3.75 17.51
C VAL A 88 18.64 -3.27 17.94
N TYR A 89 19.43 -2.76 17.01
CA TYR A 89 20.76 -2.20 17.28
C TYR A 89 21.21 -1.30 16.13
N ILE A 90 22.26 -0.52 16.38
CA ILE A 90 23.01 0.24 15.38
C ILE A 90 24.39 -0.39 15.29
N ALA A 91 24.84 -0.73 14.09
CA ALA A 91 26.18 -1.26 13.84
C ALA A 91 27.07 -0.19 13.21
N LYS A 92 28.34 -0.19 13.61
CA LYS A 92 29.38 0.55 12.89
C LYS A 92 29.66 -0.15 11.56
N THR A 93 29.58 0.59 10.46
CA THR A 93 29.83 0.11 9.11
C THR A 93 30.77 1.09 8.40
N HIS A 94 30.36 1.70 7.30
CA HIS A 94 31.10 2.68 6.51
C HIS A 94 30.11 3.52 5.70
N GLU A 95 30.53 4.67 5.17
CA GLU A 95 29.64 5.63 4.49
C GLU A 95 28.88 5.04 3.29
N GLU A 96 29.50 4.14 2.53
CA GLU A 96 28.86 3.48 1.37
C GLU A 96 27.88 2.35 1.74
N ALA A 97 27.81 1.94 3.01
CA ALA A 97 26.87 0.91 3.44
C ALA A 97 25.42 1.44 3.47
N PRO A 98 24.40 0.57 3.39
CA PRO A 98 23.03 0.98 3.66
C PRO A 98 22.89 1.58 5.06
N ARG A 99 22.20 2.73 5.19
CA ARG A 99 21.86 3.32 6.50
C ARG A 99 20.87 2.47 7.29
N VAL A 100 20.03 1.68 6.61
CA VAL A 100 19.02 0.85 7.25
C VAL A 100 18.99 -0.54 6.61
N ILE A 101 19.01 -1.58 7.44
CA ILE A 101 18.77 -2.97 7.02
C ILE A 101 17.50 -3.45 7.71
N ILE A 102 16.55 -3.97 6.93
CA ILE A 102 15.23 -4.37 7.41
C ILE A 102 14.97 -5.84 7.09
N ALA A 103 14.59 -6.61 8.11
CA ALA A 103 14.15 -7.99 7.96
C ALA A 103 12.79 -8.17 8.67
N ASN A 104 11.70 -8.20 7.91
CA ASN A 104 10.34 -8.31 8.43
C ASN A 104 9.75 -9.69 8.18
N SER A 105 8.97 -10.18 9.15
CA SER A 105 8.08 -11.34 8.98
C SER A 105 8.75 -12.68 8.65
N ASN A 106 10.08 -12.76 8.71
CA ASN A 106 10.82 -13.98 8.45
C ASN A 106 10.62 -14.99 9.59
N ILE A 107 10.09 -16.17 9.25
CA ILE A 107 9.89 -17.31 10.16
C ILE A 107 10.53 -18.53 9.51
N VAL A 108 11.20 -19.37 10.29
CA VAL A 108 11.77 -20.63 9.79
C VAL A 108 10.65 -21.46 9.12
N PRO A 109 10.87 -22.06 7.93
CA PRO A 109 9.77 -22.52 7.07
C PRO A 109 8.74 -23.43 7.74
N LYS A 110 9.18 -24.36 8.61
CA LYS A 110 8.30 -25.28 9.33
C LYS A 110 7.27 -24.56 10.24
N TRP A 111 7.61 -23.37 10.71
CA TRP A 111 6.76 -22.56 11.60
C TRP A 111 6.09 -21.38 10.90
N SER A 112 6.33 -21.17 9.61
CA SER A 112 5.78 -20.05 8.83
C SER A 112 4.30 -20.28 8.47
N THR A 113 3.45 -20.37 9.49
CA THR A 113 2.00 -20.54 9.39
C THR A 113 1.27 -19.31 9.91
N GLN A 114 0.04 -19.08 9.45
CA GLN A 114 -0.78 -17.95 9.91
C GLN A 114 -1.03 -18.01 11.43
N GLU A 115 -1.27 -19.20 11.97
CA GLU A 115 -1.49 -19.41 13.41
C GLU A 115 -0.27 -18.98 14.23
N ASN A 116 0.93 -19.43 13.85
CA ASN A 116 2.16 -19.03 14.54
C ASN A 116 2.44 -17.54 14.39
N PHE A 117 2.22 -16.99 13.19
CA PHE A 117 2.35 -15.55 12.95
C PHE A 117 1.45 -14.75 13.90
N ASN A 118 0.16 -15.11 13.99
CA ASN A 118 -0.81 -14.42 14.86
C ASN A 118 -0.38 -14.50 16.33
N LYS A 119 0.00 -15.69 16.79
CA LYS A 119 0.53 -15.88 18.15
C LYS A 119 1.74 -14.98 18.43
N TYR A 120 2.67 -14.87 17.49
CA TYR A 120 3.85 -14.00 17.65
C TYR A 120 3.50 -12.51 17.58
N ASP A 121 2.48 -12.10 16.81
CA ASP A 121 2.01 -10.71 16.75
C ASP A 121 1.33 -10.33 18.07
N GLU A 122 0.48 -11.20 18.61
CA GLU A 122 -0.14 -11.04 19.94
C GLU A 122 0.90 -10.91 21.05
N MET A 123 2.00 -11.67 20.96
CA MET A 123 3.14 -11.56 21.88
C MET A 123 4.02 -10.32 21.64
N GLY A 124 3.76 -9.53 20.58
CA GLY A 124 4.57 -8.37 20.22
C GLY A 124 5.96 -8.71 19.65
N LEU A 125 6.14 -9.92 19.12
CA LEU A 125 7.43 -10.43 18.64
C LEU A 125 7.65 -10.26 17.13
N ILE A 126 6.57 -10.11 16.36
CA ILE A 126 6.62 -10.00 14.90
C ILE A 126 5.74 -8.84 14.41
N MET A 127 5.86 -8.53 13.13
CA MET A 127 5.07 -7.56 12.39
C MET A 127 4.92 -8.08 10.97
N TYR A 128 3.77 -7.90 10.35
CA TYR A 128 3.60 -8.18 8.92
C TYR A 128 4.08 -6.97 8.12
N GLY A 129 5.17 -7.12 7.37
CA GLY A 129 5.77 -6.03 6.62
C GLY A 129 5.16 -5.80 5.24
N GLN A 130 4.35 -6.74 4.72
CA GLN A 130 4.02 -6.78 3.29
C GLN A 130 5.33 -6.64 2.47
N MET A 131 5.28 -6.00 1.31
CA MET A 131 6.43 -5.64 0.50
C MET A 131 6.92 -4.24 0.88
N THR A 132 6.12 -3.20 0.61
CA THR A 132 6.56 -1.80 0.74
C THR A 132 6.05 -1.09 2.00
N ALA A 133 5.20 -1.76 2.80
CA ALA A 133 4.70 -1.22 4.07
C ALA A 133 5.82 -1.16 5.12
N GLY A 134 6.45 -2.29 5.40
CA GLY A 134 7.53 -2.41 6.37
C GLY A 134 8.91 -2.02 5.85
N SER A 135 9.04 -1.73 4.54
CA SER A 135 10.27 -1.26 3.91
C SER A 135 10.25 0.22 3.52
N TRP A 136 9.19 0.95 3.90
CA TRP A 136 9.09 2.40 3.78
C TRP A 136 9.24 2.91 2.34
N ILE A 137 8.45 2.38 1.41
CA ILE A 137 8.46 2.86 0.01
C ILE A 137 7.09 2.75 -0.64
N TYR A 138 6.03 2.79 0.15
CA TYR A 138 4.68 2.76 -0.37
C TYR A 138 4.25 4.16 -0.83
N ILE A 139 3.73 4.25 -2.05
CA ILE A 139 3.38 5.51 -2.72
C ILE A 139 1.89 5.55 -3.11
N GLY A 140 1.06 4.87 -2.33
CA GLY A 140 -0.36 4.74 -2.63
C GLY A 140 -0.63 3.84 -3.84
N THR A 141 -1.85 3.96 -4.37
CA THR A 141 -2.35 3.15 -5.49
C THR A 141 -1.48 3.26 -6.75
N GLN A 142 -0.75 4.38 -6.92
CA GLN A 142 0.12 4.59 -8.08
C GLN A 142 1.18 3.48 -8.23
N GLY A 143 1.68 2.94 -7.12
CA GLY A 143 2.72 1.91 -7.14
C GLY A 143 2.32 0.64 -7.90
N ILE A 144 1.03 0.29 -7.92
CA ILE A 144 0.52 -0.88 -8.64
C ILE A 144 -0.18 -0.52 -9.96
N GLN A 145 -0.49 0.77 -10.18
CA GLN A 145 -1.23 1.24 -11.36
C GLN A 145 -0.59 0.78 -12.67
N GLN A 146 0.72 0.98 -12.82
CA GLN A 146 1.43 0.58 -14.04
C GLN A 146 1.46 -0.95 -14.19
N GLY A 147 1.70 -1.69 -13.11
CA GLY A 147 1.72 -3.17 -13.16
C GLY A 147 0.37 -3.75 -13.61
N THR A 148 -0.73 -3.21 -13.10
CA THR A 148 -2.09 -3.61 -13.52
C THR A 148 -2.38 -3.20 -14.97
N TYR A 149 -1.97 -2.00 -15.37
CA TYR A 149 -2.07 -1.55 -16.78
C TYR A 149 -1.32 -2.50 -17.72
N GLU A 150 -0.07 -2.84 -17.41
CA GLU A 150 0.75 -3.75 -18.22
C GLU A 150 0.18 -5.17 -18.24
N THR A 151 -0.46 -5.60 -17.14
CA THR A 151 -1.14 -6.90 -17.09
C THR A 151 -2.31 -6.94 -18.08
N TYR A 152 -3.15 -5.91 -18.10
CA TYR A 152 -4.22 -5.80 -19.09
C TYR A 152 -3.68 -5.61 -20.51
N ALA A 153 -2.61 -4.85 -20.70
CA ALA A 153 -1.97 -4.68 -22.02
C ALA A 153 -1.38 -6.01 -22.53
N ALA A 154 -0.77 -6.80 -21.65
CA ALA A 154 -0.25 -8.13 -21.99
C ALA A 154 -1.38 -9.12 -22.33
N ALA A 155 -2.51 -9.05 -21.60
CA ALA A 155 -3.72 -9.79 -21.95
C ALA A 155 -4.24 -9.36 -23.34
N ALA A 156 -4.34 -8.05 -23.58
CA ALA A 156 -4.78 -7.46 -24.85
C ALA A 156 -3.97 -7.99 -26.05
N LYS A 157 -2.64 -8.10 -25.91
CA LYS A 157 -1.76 -8.66 -26.95
C LYS A 157 -2.13 -10.09 -27.37
N LYS A 158 -2.74 -10.90 -26.49
CA LYS A 158 -3.15 -12.28 -26.81
C LYS A 158 -4.46 -12.36 -27.59
N PHE A 159 -5.37 -11.39 -27.42
CA PHE A 159 -6.70 -11.39 -28.06
C PHE A 159 -6.98 -10.14 -28.91
N GLY A 160 -5.93 -9.41 -29.28
CA GLY A 160 -5.94 -8.28 -30.20
C GLY A 160 -6.05 -6.91 -29.52
N SER A 161 -7.14 -6.68 -28.77
CA SER A 161 -7.37 -5.41 -28.06
C SER A 161 -8.35 -5.60 -26.91
N MET A 162 -8.27 -4.70 -25.93
CA MET A 162 -9.24 -4.55 -24.84
C MET A 162 -10.45 -3.69 -25.23
N LYS A 163 -10.36 -2.92 -26.32
CA LYS A 163 -11.50 -2.18 -26.88
C LYS A 163 -12.65 -3.12 -27.23
N GLY A 164 -13.84 -2.82 -26.71
CA GLY A 164 -15.02 -3.67 -26.88
C GLY A 164 -14.94 -4.99 -26.11
N LYS A 165 -14.06 -5.10 -25.10
CA LYS A 165 -14.01 -6.21 -24.14
C LYS A 165 -14.49 -5.75 -22.77
N LEU A 166 -15.00 -6.70 -22.01
CA LEU A 166 -15.46 -6.50 -20.63
C LEU A 166 -14.53 -7.28 -19.69
N VAL A 167 -14.00 -6.59 -18.69
CA VAL A 167 -13.34 -7.17 -17.53
C VAL A 167 -14.33 -7.26 -16.39
N LEU A 168 -14.35 -8.40 -15.71
CA LEU A 168 -15.03 -8.57 -14.43
C LEU A 168 -13.96 -8.88 -13.37
N THR A 169 -13.95 -8.12 -12.29
CA THR A 169 -13.05 -8.32 -11.15
C THR A 169 -13.71 -7.87 -9.85
N ALA A 170 -12.99 -7.93 -8.74
CA ALA A 170 -13.47 -7.45 -7.45
C ALA A 170 -12.37 -6.78 -6.62
N GLY A 171 -12.82 -5.94 -5.71
CA GLY A 171 -12.05 -5.23 -4.70
C GLY A 171 -11.54 -3.88 -5.20
N MET A 172 -11.88 -2.81 -4.47
CA MET A 172 -11.36 -1.45 -4.68
C MET A 172 -10.53 -0.93 -3.49
N GLY A 173 -9.81 -1.85 -2.83
CA GLY A 173 -8.84 -1.50 -1.78
C GLY A 173 -7.65 -0.68 -2.30
N ASN A 174 -6.64 -0.47 -1.45
CA ASN A 174 -5.49 0.39 -1.76
C ASN A 174 -4.67 -0.04 -2.98
N MET A 175 -4.61 -1.34 -3.28
CA MET A 175 -3.93 -1.86 -4.48
C MET A 175 -4.94 -2.15 -5.60
N SER A 176 -5.98 -2.92 -5.31
CA SER A 176 -6.95 -3.36 -6.31
C SER A 176 -7.81 -2.20 -6.86
N GLY A 177 -7.88 -1.06 -6.17
CA GLY A 177 -8.48 0.17 -6.69
C GLY A 177 -7.77 0.78 -7.91
N ALA A 178 -6.61 0.25 -8.32
CA ALA A 178 -5.95 0.58 -9.59
C ALA A 178 -6.61 -0.07 -10.82
N GLN A 179 -7.37 -1.17 -10.62
CA GLN A 179 -7.97 -1.96 -11.69
C GLN A 179 -8.88 -1.15 -12.62
N PRO A 180 -9.77 -0.26 -12.13
CA PRO A 180 -10.72 0.38 -13.01
C PRO A 180 -10.05 1.33 -14.00
N LEU A 181 -9.15 2.19 -13.51
CA LEU A 181 -8.33 3.07 -14.35
C LEU A 181 -7.39 2.27 -15.28
N ALA A 182 -6.79 1.18 -14.80
CA ALA A 182 -5.90 0.36 -15.64
C ALA A 182 -6.63 -0.28 -16.82
N ALA A 183 -7.87 -0.71 -16.63
CA ALA A 183 -8.69 -1.27 -17.70
C ALA A 183 -9.12 -0.19 -18.70
N THR A 184 -9.54 1.00 -18.25
CA THR A 184 -9.97 2.10 -19.14
C THR A 184 -8.79 2.73 -19.89
N MET A 185 -7.59 2.79 -19.30
CA MET A 185 -6.35 3.15 -20.01
C MET A 185 -5.99 2.17 -21.14
N ASN A 186 -6.48 0.93 -21.06
CA ASN A 186 -6.40 -0.05 -22.14
C ASN A 186 -7.63 -0.03 -23.07
N GLU A 187 -8.44 1.03 -23.06
CA GLU A 187 -9.69 1.16 -23.83
C GLU A 187 -10.79 0.13 -23.48
N GLY A 188 -10.64 -0.59 -22.36
CA GLY A 188 -11.57 -1.62 -21.93
C GLY A 188 -12.76 -1.09 -21.14
N VAL A 189 -13.78 -1.94 -21.00
CA VAL A 189 -14.89 -1.76 -20.05
C VAL A 189 -14.66 -2.68 -18.86
N ILE A 190 -14.95 -2.22 -17.65
CA ILE A 190 -14.75 -2.98 -16.42
C ILE A 190 -15.93 -2.84 -15.46
N ILE A 191 -16.38 -3.97 -14.92
CA ILE A 191 -17.18 -4.04 -13.71
C ILE A 191 -16.26 -4.55 -12.60
N ASP A 192 -16.11 -3.76 -11.54
CA ASP A 192 -15.30 -4.10 -10.37
C ASP A 192 -16.19 -4.08 -9.12
N VAL A 193 -16.39 -5.26 -8.54
CA VAL A 193 -17.31 -5.49 -7.42
C VAL A 193 -16.63 -5.16 -6.09
N GLU A 194 -17.21 -4.28 -5.29
CA GLU A 194 -16.68 -3.92 -3.97
C GLU A 194 -17.82 -3.83 -2.95
N VAL A 195 -17.60 -4.45 -1.78
CA VAL A 195 -18.62 -4.54 -0.74
C VAL A 195 -18.72 -3.26 0.11
N ILE A 196 -17.62 -2.50 0.19
CA ILE A 196 -17.55 -1.23 0.93
C ILE A 196 -17.75 -0.07 -0.04
N GLU A 197 -18.97 0.47 -0.10
CA GLU A 197 -19.38 1.59 -0.97
C GLU A 197 -18.42 2.79 -0.92
N GLU A 198 -17.95 3.17 0.28
CA GLU A 198 -17.04 4.29 0.48
C GLU A 198 -15.71 4.14 -0.27
N ARG A 199 -15.26 2.91 -0.53
CA ARG A 199 -14.06 2.67 -1.35
C ARG A 199 -14.32 3.02 -2.81
N ILE A 200 -15.50 2.71 -3.34
CA ILE A 200 -15.89 3.07 -4.70
C ILE A 200 -16.02 4.59 -4.84
N LYS A 201 -16.71 5.24 -3.89
CA LYS A 201 -16.82 6.71 -3.85
C LYS A 201 -15.45 7.39 -3.89
N LYS A 202 -14.51 6.91 -3.06
CA LYS A 202 -13.11 7.40 -3.07
C LYS A 202 -12.45 7.28 -4.45
N ARG A 203 -12.71 6.21 -5.21
CA ARG A 203 -12.16 6.06 -6.59
C ARG A 203 -12.81 7.01 -7.58
N ILE A 204 -14.11 7.29 -7.43
CA ILE A 204 -14.80 8.30 -8.25
C ILE A 204 -14.24 9.69 -7.98
N GLU A 205 -14.08 10.07 -6.71
CA GLU A 205 -13.47 11.35 -6.31
C GLU A 205 -12.04 11.50 -6.87
N GLN A 206 -11.28 10.41 -6.87
CA GLN A 206 -9.92 10.33 -7.43
C GLN A 206 -9.89 10.25 -8.96
N LYS A 207 -11.05 10.21 -9.63
CA LYS A 207 -11.20 10.03 -11.09
C LYS A 207 -10.53 8.75 -11.61
N SER A 208 -10.47 7.72 -10.78
CA SER A 208 -9.95 6.39 -11.13
C SER A 208 -11.07 5.35 -11.32
N CYS A 209 -12.34 5.74 -11.14
CA CYS A 209 -13.55 4.99 -11.47
C CYS A 209 -14.62 5.97 -11.99
N ASP A 210 -15.44 5.60 -12.97
CA ASP A 210 -16.38 6.53 -13.64
C ASP A 210 -17.78 6.51 -13.02
N LYS A 211 -18.29 5.32 -12.67
CA LYS A 211 -19.67 5.13 -12.18
C LYS A 211 -19.73 4.18 -11.00
N MET A 212 -20.81 4.32 -10.22
CA MET A 212 -21.18 3.38 -9.16
C MET A 212 -22.66 3.01 -9.26
N THR A 213 -23.00 1.78 -8.92
CA THR A 213 -24.39 1.33 -8.73
C THR A 213 -24.48 0.21 -7.70
N HIS A 214 -25.68 0.01 -7.13
CA HIS A 214 -26.05 -1.16 -6.32
C HIS A 214 -26.80 -2.23 -7.13
N SER A 215 -27.13 -1.94 -8.40
CA SER A 215 -27.91 -2.83 -9.26
C SER A 215 -27.01 -3.58 -10.24
N ILE A 216 -27.06 -4.92 -10.19
CA ILE A 216 -26.38 -5.79 -11.13
C ILE A 216 -26.86 -5.51 -12.56
N ASP A 217 -28.18 -5.39 -12.75
CA ASP A 217 -28.78 -5.14 -14.06
C ASP A 217 -28.32 -3.82 -14.65
N GLU A 218 -28.25 -2.77 -13.83
CA GLU A 218 -27.76 -1.45 -14.27
C GLU A 218 -26.28 -1.51 -14.67
N ALA A 219 -25.43 -2.15 -13.87
CA ALA A 219 -24.01 -2.33 -14.16
C ALA A 219 -23.81 -3.09 -15.49
N ILE A 220 -24.55 -4.18 -15.70
CA ILE A 220 -24.51 -4.96 -16.94
C ILE A 220 -24.97 -4.11 -18.13
N ASN A 221 -26.07 -3.36 -18.00
CA ASN A 221 -26.59 -2.53 -19.07
C ASN A 221 -25.58 -1.46 -19.50
N TRP A 222 -25.01 -0.72 -18.55
CA TRP A 222 -23.94 0.26 -18.84
C TRP A 222 -22.72 -0.39 -19.50
N ALA A 223 -22.29 -1.54 -18.98
CA ALA A 223 -21.11 -2.24 -19.50
C ALA A 223 -21.31 -2.71 -20.94
N LEU A 224 -22.47 -3.32 -21.24
CA LEU A 224 -22.79 -3.81 -22.59
C LEU A 224 -22.96 -2.66 -23.59
N GLU A 225 -23.56 -1.54 -23.17
CA GLU A 225 -23.68 -0.34 -24.01
C GLU A 225 -22.31 0.24 -24.35
N ALA A 226 -21.45 0.46 -23.33
CA ALA A 226 -20.10 0.98 -23.50
C ALA A 226 -19.26 0.04 -24.38
N LYS A 227 -19.36 -1.28 -24.15
CA LYS A 227 -18.69 -2.32 -24.93
C LYS A 227 -19.11 -2.27 -26.40
N LYS A 228 -20.41 -2.14 -26.69
CA LYS A 228 -20.94 -2.03 -28.06
C LYS A 228 -20.47 -0.75 -28.77
N LYS A 229 -20.38 0.35 -28.04
CA LYS A 229 -19.89 1.65 -28.56
C LYS A 229 -18.37 1.73 -28.65
N GLY A 230 -17.63 0.80 -28.05
CA GLY A 230 -16.17 0.83 -27.98
C GLY A 230 -15.63 2.02 -27.16
N VAL A 231 -16.39 2.45 -26.14
CA VAL A 231 -16.02 3.53 -25.23
C VAL A 231 -15.55 2.92 -23.92
N PRO A 232 -14.35 3.24 -23.42
CA PRO A 232 -13.90 2.75 -22.12
C PRO A 232 -14.80 3.25 -21.01
N LEU A 233 -15.12 2.38 -20.05
CA LEU A 233 -15.96 2.72 -18.91
C LEU A 233 -15.62 1.83 -17.72
N SER A 234 -15.44 2.45 -16.57
CA SER A 234 -15.25 1.77 -15.28
C SER A 234 -16.46 1.90 -14.38
N ILE A 235 -16.95 0.76 -13.91
CA ILE A 235 -18.17 0.65 -13.10
C ILE A 235 -17.83 -0.05 -11.80
N GLY A 236 -17.98 0.66 -10.69
CA GLY A 236 -18.02 0.06 -9.37
C GLY A 236 -19.40 -0.51 -9.07
N LEU A 237 -19.49 -1.80 -8.80
CA LEU A 237 -20.73 -2.45 -8.37
C LEU A 237 -20.66 -2.69 -6.85
N VAL A 238 -21.53 -2.02 -6.09
CA VAL A 238 -21.65 -2.26 -4.65
C VAL A 238 -22.27 -3.63 -4.43
N GLY A 239 -21.49 -4.57 -3.92
CA GLY A 239 -21.93 -5.95 -3.75
C GLY A 239 -20.83 -6.87 -3.25
N ASN A 240 -21.20 -8.13 -3.01
CA ASN A 240 -20.24 -9.19 -2.73
C ASN A 240 -19.92 -9.92 -4.04
N ALA A 241 -18.64 -10.27 -4.24
CA ALA A 241 -18.20 -11.00 -5.42
C ALA A 241 -18.55 -12.50 -5.38
N ALA A 242 -18.85 -13.04 -4.18
CA ALA A 242 -19.21 -14.44 -3.95
C ALA A 242 -20.70 -14.73 -4.25
#